data_AF-A0A7S4RF93-F1
#
_entry.id   AF-A0A7S4RF93-F1
#
_cell.length_a   1.000
_cell.length_b   1.000
_cell.length_c   1.000
_cell.angle_alpha   90.00
_cell.angle_beta   90.00
_cell.angle_gamma   90.00
#
_symmetry.space_group_name_H-M   'P 1'
#
loop_
_entity.id
_entity.type
_entity.pdbx_description
1 polymer ?
#
loop_
_entity_poly.entity_id
_entity_poly.type
_entity_poly.pdbx_seq_one_letter_code
_entity_poly.pdbx_strand_id
1 'polypeptide(L)'
;MSSDNDNISCIENQGKVKEIPNKLGIHALVWTGGWSHEECRKAISLSKETGYDIIEIPALDPSKIDVAYTKMTLQEFQMKATVSLGLSFDADINNEDETIVK
;
A
#
# COMPACT_ATOMS: atom_id res chain seq x y z
N MET A 1 46.90 29.74 25.64
CA MET A 1 45.46 29.87 25.36
C MET A 1 45.25 29.27 23.98
N SER A 2 44.79 28.02 23.86
CA SER A 2 43.36 27.62 23.76
C SER A 2 42.67 28.44 22.65
N SER A 3 41.99 27.91 21.66
CA SER A 3 41.13 26.71 21.53
C SER A 3 40.40 26.99 20.17
N ASP A 4 40.06 26.12 19.23
CA ASP A 4 39.72 24.71 19.24
C ASP A 4 39.96 24.12 17.84
N ASN A 5 40.59 22.95 17.81
CA ASN A 5 40.47 21.98 16.72
C ASN A 5 39.18 21.20 16.96
N ASP A 6 38.07 21.60 16.34
CA ASP A 6 36.86 20.78 16.32
C ASP A 6 36.52 20.36 14.89
N ASN A 7 37.07 19.20 14.55
CA ASN A 7 36.54 18.16 13.66
C ASN A 7 35.26 18.52 12.88
N ILE A 8 35.44 18.97 11.64
CA ILE A 8 34.43 18.72 10.59
C ILE A 8 34.74 17.32 10.04
N SER A 9 34.36 16.28 10.79
CA SER A 9 34.45 14.87 10.37
C SER A 9 33.10 14.21 10.18
N CYS A 10 32.02 14.98 10.00
CA CYS A 10 30.66 14.43 10.07
C CYS A 10 29.77 14.84 8.89
N ILE A 11 30.24 14.69 7.64
CA ILE A 11 29.31 14.65 6.50
C ILE A 11 29.66 13.55 5.48
N GLU A 12 30.32 12.48 5.92
CA GLU A 12 30.32 11.21 5.19
C GLU A 12 29.35 10.25 5.85
N ASN A 13 28.04 10.49 5.70
CA ASN A 13 27.06 9.45 5.97
C ASN A 13 26.77 8.70 4.66
N GLN A 14 27.63 7.72 4.42
CA GLN A 14 27.53 6.72 3.36
C GLN A 14 26.13 6.10 3.35
N GLY A 15 25.30 6.45 2.36
CA GLY A 15 24.35 5.54 1.70
C GLY A 15 23.29 4.80 2.53
N LYS A 16 23.04 5.12 3.80
CA LYS A 16 21.97 4.47 4.58
C LYS A 16 20.76 5.39 4.70
N VAL A 17 19.76 5.10 3.87
CA VAL A 17 18.39 5.59 4.06
C VAL A 17 17.97 5.19 5.48
N LYS A 18 17.57 6.18 6.29
CA LYS A 18 17.07 5.97 7.65
C LYS A 18 15.84 5.06 7.57
N GLU A 19 15.89 3.90 8.23
CA GLU A 19 14.74 3.01 8.33
C GLU A 19 13.59 3.78 9.01
N ILE A 20 12.51 4.05 8.28
CA ILE A 20 11.32 4.65 8.85
C ILE A 20 10.61 3.54 9.64
N PRO A 21 10.36 3.72 10.96
CA PRO A 21 9.88 2.63 11.81
C PRO A 21 8.50 2.10 11.40
N ASN A 22 7.72 2.90 10.68
CA ASN A 22 6.40 2.55 10.19
C ASN A 22 6.39 2.54 8.66
N LYS A 23 5.79 1.50 8.09
CA LYS A 23 5.53 1.42 6.65
C LYS A 23 4.52 2.49 6.25
N LEU A 24 4.78 3.15 5.13
CA LEU A 24 3.84 4.11 4.56
C LEU A 24 2.97 3.43 3.50
N GLY A 25 1.66 3.55 3.67
CA GLY A 25 0.67 2.97 2.77
C GLY A 25 -0.01 4.03 1.90
N ILE A 26 -0.51 3.59 0.73
CA ILE A 26 -1.34 4.39 -0.17
C ILE A 26 -2.57 3.61 -0.62
N HIS A 27 -3.71 4.27 -0.68
CA HIS A 27 -4.95 3.70 -1.19
C HIS A 27 -4.93 3.68 -2.72
N ALA A 28 -5.28 2.53 -3.33
CA ALA A 28 -5.11 2.38 -4.77
C ALA A 28 -6.02 3.27 -5.63
N LEU A 29 -7.13 3.76 -5.07
CA LEU A 29 -8.01 4.75 -5.73
C LEU A 29 -7.31 6.08 -6.07
N VAL A 30 -6.09 6.33 -5.57
CA VAL A 30 -5.25 7.45 -6.05
C VAL A 30 -4.84 7.24 -7.53
N TRP A 31 -4.72 5.99 -7.97
CA TRP A 31 -4.18 5.63 -9.29
C TRP A 31 -5.23 5.12 -10.27
N THR A 32 -6.18 4.30 -9.80
CA THR A 32 -7.15 3.59 -10.65
C THR A 32 -8.51 3.44 -9.95
N GLY A 33 -9.60 3.35 -10.72
CA GLY A 33 -10.95 3.20 -10.18
C GLY A 33 -11.40 1.75 -10.01
N GLY A 34 -10.75 0.81 -10.68
CA GLY A 34 -11.02 -0.63 -10.61
C GLY A 34 -9.77 -1.47 -10.31
N TRP A 35 -9.92 -2.78 -10.49
CA TRP A 35 -8.89 -3.78 -10.20
C TRP A 35 -8.71 -4.81 -11.34
N SER A 36 -8.90 -4.39 -12.60
CA SER A 36 -8.48 -5.21 -13.75
C SER A 36 -6.97 -5.47 -13.70
N HIS A 37 -6.46 -6.43 -14.48
CA HIS A 37 -5.02 -6.74 -14.51
C HIS A 37 -4.16 -5.50 -14.84
N GLU A 38 -4.59 -4.70 -15.82
CA GLU A 38 -3.90 -3.45 -16.18
C GLU A 38 -3.90 -2.44 -15.03
N GLU A 39 -5.05 -2.22 -14.39
CA GLU A 39 -5.20 -1.30 -13.27
C GLU A 39 -4.40 -1.75 -12.05
N CYS A 40 -4.48 -3.04 -11.69
CA CYS A 40 -3.71 -3.66 -10.61
C CYS A 40 -2.21 -3.43 -10.82
N ARG A 41 -1.70 -3.72 -12.03
CA ARG A 41 -0.28 -3.51 -12.34
C ARG A 41 0.11 -2.04 -12.27
N LYS A 42 -0.69 -1.15 -12.85
CA LYS A 42 -0.47 0.30 -12.80
C LYS A 42 -0.44 0.82 -11.36
N ALA A 43 -1.42 0.45 -10.54
CA ALA A 43 -1.51 0.92 -9.16
C ALA A 43 -0.33 0.43 -8.31
N ILE A 44 0.05 -0.85 -8.44
CA ILE A 44 1.19 -1.43 -7.70
C ILE A 44 2.51 -0.78 -8.15
N SER A 45 2.73 -0.66 -9.47
CA SER A 45 3.98 -0.12 -10.00
C SER A 45 4.18 1.35 -9.59
N LEU A 46 3.15 2.19 -9.74
CA LEU A 46 3.21 3.61 -9.38
C LEU A 46 3.38 3.80 -7.88
N SER A 47 2.70 3.00 -7.06
CA SER A 47 2.86 3.06 -5.60
C SER A 47 4.29 2.75 -5.17
N LYS A 48 4.91 1.73 -5.80
CA LYS A 48 6.31 1.38 -5.51
C LYS A 48 7.28 2.45 -6.00
N GLU A 49 7.10 2.94 -7.22
CA GLU A 49 7.92 4.00 -7.82
C GLU A 49 7.89 5.30 -7.00
N THR A 50 6.72 5.63 -6.45
CA THR A 50 6.52 6.81 -5.59
C THR A 50 7.21 6.67 -4.22
N GLY A 51 7.57 5.45 -3.81
CA GLY A 51 8.27 5.18 -2.55
C GLY A 51 7.38 4.69 -1.40
N TYR A 52 6.15 4.24 -1.67
CA TYR A 52 5.32 3.59 -0.65
C TYR A 52 5.73 2.13 -0.43
N ASP A 53 5.45 1.63 0.77
CA ASP A 53 5.76 0.25 1.19
C ASP A 53 4.55 -0.68 1.05
N ILE A 54 3.34 -0.11 1.18
CA ILE A 54 2.07 -0.84 1.22
C ILE A 54 1.09 -0.21 0.23
N ILE A 55 0.42 -1.05 -0.55
CA ILE A 55 -0.77 -0.65 -1.31
C ILE A 55 -2.01 -1.19 -0.62
N GLU A 56 -3.02 -0.34 -0.42
CA GLU A 56 -4.33 -0.76 0.06
C GLU A 56 -5.25 -0.99 -1.13
N ILE A 57 -5.66 -2.25 -1.30
CA ILE A 57 -6.50 -2.72 -2.40
C ILE A 57 -7.97 -2.53 -2.03
N PRO A 58 -8.74 -1.76 -2.81
CA PRO A 58 -10.16 -1.55 -2.54
C PRO A 58 -10.97 -2.76 -3.05
N ALA A 59 -11.49 -3.56 -2.13
CA ALA A 59 -12.36 -4.69 -2.45
C ALA A 59 -13.82 -4.24 -2.65
N LEU A 60 -14.03 -3.28 -3.57
CA LEU A 60 -15.37 -2.78 -3.95
C LEU A 60 -16.27 -3.90 -4.48
N ASP A 61 -15.67 -4.82 -5.24
CA ASP A 61 -16.29 -6.08 -5.66
C ASP A 61 -15.22 -7.18 -5.52
N PRO A 62 -15.22 -7.91 -4.38
CA PRO A 62 -14.20 -8.93 -4.12
C PRO A 62 -14.16 -10.02 -5.19
N SER A 63 -15.28 -10.29 -5.89
CA SER A 63 -15.36 -11.33 -6.92
C SER A 63 -14.53 -11.00 -8.16
N LYS A 64 -14.22 -9.72 -8.39
CA LYS A 64 -13.41 -9.25 -9.52
C LYS A 64 -11.91 -9.22 -9.22
N ILE A 65 -11.49 -9.49 -7.98
CA ILE A 65 -10.07 -9.52 -7.62
C ILE A 65 -9.49 -10.86 -8.03
N ASP A 66 -8.67 -10.85 -9.08
CA ASP A 66 -7.80 -11.98 -9.40
C ASP A 66 -6.64 -12.04 -8.40
N VAL A 67 -6.80 -12.89 -7.38
CA VAL A 67 -5.81 -13.07 -6.30
C VAL A 67 -4.48 -13.58 -6.82
N ALA A 68 -4.48 -14.47 -7.82
CA ALA A 68 -3.26 -15.07 -8.35
C ALA A 68 -2.43 -14.01 -9.11
N TYR A 69 -3.09 -13.26 -9.99
CA TYR A 69 -2.45 -12.15 -10.69
C TYR A 69 -1.96 -11.07 -9.73
N THR A 70 -2.81 -10.64 -8.80
CA THR A 70 -2.46 -9.62 -7.81
C THR A 70 -1.23 -10.03 -7.00
N LYS A 71 -1.18 -11.29 -6.53
CA LYS A 71 -0.03 -11.80 -5.77
C LYS A 71 1.26 -11.80 -6.60
N MET A 72 1.19 -12.26 -7.85
CA MET A 72 2.33 -12.26 -8.78
C MET A 72 2.88 -10.84 -8.96
N THR A 73 1.99 -9.87 -9.21
CA THR A 73 2.38 -8.47 -9.41
C THR A 73 2.97 -7.84 -8.15
N LEU A 74 2.40 -8.10 -6.96
CA LEU A 74 2.98 -7.62 -5.70
C LEU A 74 4.39 -8.15 -5.48
N GLN A 75 4.65 -9.41 -5.85
CA GLN A 75 5.98 -10.02 -5.77
C GLN A 75 6.97 -9.38 -6.76
N GLU A 76 6.55 -9.15 -8.01
CA GLU A 76 7.35 -8.47 -9.05
C GLU A 76 7.87 -7.12 -8.56
N PHE A 77 7.00 -6.31 -7.93
CA PHE A 77 7.35 -4.97 -7.46
C PHE A 77 7.83 -4.91 -6.00
N GLN A 78 7.96 -6.06 -5.32
CA GLN A 78 8.35 -6.13 -3.89
C GLN A 78 7.48 -5.21 -3.02
N MET A 79 6.17 -5.26 -3.24
CA MET A 79 5.17 -4.42 -2.60
C MET A 79 4.37 -5.23 -1.58
N LYS A 80 4.08 -4.65 -0.42
CA LYS A 80 3.14 -5.26 0.55
C LYS A 80 1.73 -4.79 0.25
N ALA A 81 0.74 -5.57 0.65
CA ALA A 81 -0.66 -5.22 0.43
C ALA A 81 -1.48 -5.30 1.71
N THR A 82 -2.51 -4.46 1.76
CA THR A 82 -3.65 -4.56 2.66
C THR A 82 -4.92 -4.51 1.82
N VAL A 83 -6.07 -4.83 2.41
CA VAL A 83 -7.36 -4.82 1.72
C VAL A 83 -8.37 -4.12 2.62
N SER A 84 -9.21 -3.27 2.03
CA SER A 84 -10.35 -2.65 2.69
C SER A 84 -11.62 -2.81 1.87
N LEU A 85 -12.75 -2.77 2.56
CA LEU A 85 -14.08 -3.05 2.02
C LEU A 85 -15.10 -2.25 2.85
N GLY A 86 -16.03 -1.59 2.15
CA GLY A 86 -17.27 -1.10 2.75
C GLY A 86 -18.42 -2.00 2.30
N LEU A 87 -19.18 -2.53 3.26
CA LEU A 87 -20.34 -3.36 2.95
C LEU A 87 -21.44 -2.52 2.27
N SER A 88 -22.14 -3.15 1.33
CA SER A 88 -23.34 -2.61 0.72
C SER A 88 -24.57 -2.86 1.60
N PHE A 89 -25.69 -2.19 1.32
CA PHE A 89 -26.92 -2.34 2.10
C PHE A 89 -27.51 -3.76 2.08
N ASP A 90 -27.27 -4.52 1.01
CA ASP A 90 -27.64 -5.93 0.88
C ASP A 90 -26.64 -6.90 1.54
N ALA A 91 -25.60 -6.38 2.18
CA ALA A 91 -24.62 -7.12 2.97
C ALA A 91 -24.39 -6.46 4.35
N ASP A 92 -25.34 -5.66 4.83
CA ASP A 92 -25.21 -4.95 6.11
C ASP A 92 -25.45 -5.90 7.30
N ILE A 93 -24.38 -6.15 8.06
CA ILE A 93 -24.41 -7.00 9.26
C ILE A 93 -25.21 -6.38 10.42
N ASN A 94 -25.58 -5.11 10.32
CA ASN A 94 -26.42 -4.42 11.31
C ASN A 94 -27.89 -4.33 10.88
N ASN A 95 -28.28 -4.97 9.77
CA ASN A 95 -29.66 -4.98 9.30
C ASN A 95 -30.58 -5.77 10.28
N GLU A 96 -31.90 -5.54 10.22
CA GLU A 96 -32.88 -6.33 11.00
C GLU A 96 -33.40 -7.54 10.22
N ASP A 97 -33.25 -7.56 8.89
CA ASP A 97 -33.64 -8.68 8.03
C ASP A 97 -32.60 -9.80 8.07
N GLU A 98 -32.97 -10.95 8.66
CA GLU A 98 -32.12 -12.15 8.79
C GLU A 98 -31.61 -12.72 7.45
N THR A 99 -32.24 -12.36 6.32
CA THR A 99 -31.76 -12.79 4.99
C THR A 99 -30.59 -11.96 4.47
N ILE A 100 -30.41 -10.74 5.02
CA ILE A 100 -29.34 -9.78 4.72
C ILE A 100 -28.20 -9.90 5.74
N VAL A 101 -28.52 -10.02 7.03
CA VAL A 101 -27.53 -10.19 8.11
C VAL A 101 -26.81 -11.52 7.96
N LYS A 102 -25.51 -11.50 7.65
CA LYS A 102 -24.68 -12.70 7.43
C LYS A 102 -23.28 -12.55 7.99
#